data_AF-A0A519XSJ8-F1
#
_entry.id   AF-A0A519XSJ8-F1
#
_cell.length_a   1.000
_cell.length_b   1.000
_cell.length_c   1.000
_cell.angle_alpha   90.00
_cell.angle_beta   90.00
_cell.angle_gamma   90.00
#
_symmetry.space_group_name_H-M   'P 1'
#
loop_
_entity.id
_entity.type
_entity.pdbx_description
1 polymer ?
#
loop_
_entity_poly.entity_id
_entity_poly.type
_entity_poly.pdbx_seq_one_letter_code
_entity_poly.pdbx_strand_id
1 'polypeptide(L)'
;VKYKFNELMGENKKAYFQTKWTDPAATIDFYRLMLHKGKPANNSETDNDIRDKPFNGLSYAQVTTYRFRAGDTVTATLYHVDSLYFDFRQSVRNARNANGNPFAQPSGIHSTVQGGLGVFTVLVSDKRMVILK
;
A
#
# COMPACT_ATOMS: atom_id res chain seq x y z
N VAL A 1 8.31 -10.12 4.60
CA VAL A 1 7.15 -9.88 5.50
C VAL A 1 7.27 -10.77 6.72
N LYS A 2 6.97 -10.25 7.91
CA LYS A 2 6.98 -10.97 9.19
C LYS A 2 5.72 -10.62 9.99
N TYR A 3 5.33 -11.47 10.93
CA TYR A 3 4.24 -11.18 11.87
C TYR A 3 4.64 -11.58 13.29
N LYS A 4 3.99 -10.98 14.29
CA LYS A 4 4.13 -11.37 15.70
C LYS A 4 2.79 -11.18 16.42
N PHE A 5 2.40 -12.17 17.22
CA PHE A 5 1.24 -12.10 18.12
C PHE A 5 1.54 -11.24 19.36
N ASN A 6 0.51 -10.60 19.89
CA ASN A 6 0.53 -10.05 21.23
C ASN A 6 0.54 -11.17 22.28
N GLU A 7 0.80 -10.81 23.53
CA GLU A 7 0.82 -11.74 24.67
C GLU A 7 -0.59 -12.06 25.23
N LEU A 8 -1.65 -11.69 24.50
CA LEU A 8 -3.03 -11.94 24.91
C LEU A 8 -3.49 -13.33 24.47
N MET A 9 -4.54 -13.85 25.13
CA MET A 9 -5.10 -15.18 24.86
C MET A 9 -6.50 -15.11 24.23
N GLY A 10 -6.96 -16.25 23.69
CA GLY A 10 -8.28 -16.40 23.10
C GLY A 10 -8.54 -15.42 21.95
N GLU A 11 -9.74 -14.84 21.90
CA GLU A 11 -10.17 -13.86 20.89
C GLU A 11 -9.33 -12.57 20.85
N ASN A 12 -8.62 -12.28 21.94
CA ASN A 12 -7.76 -11.11 22.04
C ASN A 12 -6.34 -11.37 21.53
N LYS A 13 -5.99 -12.63 21.26
CA LYS A 13 -4.73 -13.01 20.63
C LYS A 13 -4.72 -12.53 19.18
N LYS A 14 -4.00 -11.45 18.92
CA LYS A 14 -3.92 -10.80 17.62
C LYS A 14 -2.47 -10.59 17.21
N ALA A 15 -2.19 -10.65 15.93
CA ALA A 15 -0.89 -10.35 15.36
C ALA A 15 -0.89 -9.00 14.66
N TYR A 16 0.30 -8.40 14.59
CA TYR A 16 0.62 -7.36 13.62
C TYR A 16 1.53 -7.91 12.53
N PHE A 17 1.60 -7.18 11.42
CA PHE A 17 2.52 -7.44 10.31
C PHE A 17 3.57 -6.36 10.21
N GLN A 18 4.80 -6.76 9.93
CA GLN A 18 5.89 -5.90 9.47
C GLN A 18 6.29 -6.31 8.05
N THR A 19 6.11 -5.39 7.11
CA THR A 19 6.59 -5.55 5.74
C THR A 19 7.78 -4.64 5.51
N LYS A 20 8.91 -5.23 5.14
CA LYS A 20 10.21 -4.55 4.99
C LYS A 20 10.79 -4.89 3.62
N TRP A 21 11.37 -3.89 2.96
CA TRP A 21 12.18 -4.04 1.74
C TRP A 21 13.29 -2.98 1.72
N THR A 22 14.14 -3.08 0.72
CA THR A 22 15.18 -2.09 0.41
C THR A 22 15.20 -1.94 -1.11
N ASP A 23 15.05 -0.72 -1.60
CA ASP A 23 15.24 -0.37 -3.01
C ASP A 23 16.72 -0.07 -3.32
N PRO A 24 17.14 -0.15 -4.59
CA PRO A 24 18.46 0.30 -5.01
C PRO A 24 18.64 1.80 -4.78
N ALA A 25 19.83 2.22 -4.35
CA ALA A 25 20.15 3.63 -4.28
C ALA A 25 20.26 4.26 -5.70
N ALA A 26 20.02 5.58 -5.78
CA ALA A 26 20.28 6.49 -6.91
C ALA A 26 19.13 6.80 -7.87
N THR A 27 17.96 6.14 -7.75
CA THR A 27 16.74 6.49 -8.49
C THR A 27 15.70 7.09 -7.55
N ILE A 28 14.76 7.88 -8.08
CA ILE A 28 13.54 8.22 -7.35
C ILE A 28 12.47 7.26 -7.83
N ASP A 29 12.09 6.34 -6.97
CA ASP A 29 11.11 5.29 -7.24
C ASP A 29 9.80 5.50 -6.49
N PHE A 30 8.76 4.96 -7.11
CA PHE A 30 7.40 5.01 -6.59
C PHE A 30 6.91 3.59 -6.37
N TYR A 31 6.31 3.37 -5.21
CA TYR A 31 5.84 2.06 -4.79
C TYR A 31 4.39 2.12 -4.37
N ARG A 32 3.71 0.99 -4.54
CA ARG A 32 2.42 0.73 -3.89
C ARG A 32 2.56 -0.51 -3.03
N LEU A 33 2.35 -0.37 -1.73
CA LEU A 33 2.40 -1.47 -0.79
C LEU A 33 0.99 -1.84 -0.33
N MET A 34 0.60 -3.07 -0.63
CA MET A 34 -0.67 -3.63 -0.22
C MET A 34 -0.49 -4.78 0.76
N LEU A 35 -1.35 -4.82 1.76
CA LEU A 35 -1.59 -5.99 2.59
C LEU A 35 -3.07 -6.35 2.43
N HIS A 36 -3.40 -7.60 2.20
CA HIS A 36 -4.80 -8.01 1.99
C HIS A 36 -5.04 -9.47 2.35
N LYS A 37 -6.30 -9.78 2.68
CA LYS A 37 -6.79 -11.15 2.85
C LYS A 37 -7.58 -11.53 1.60
N GLY A 38 -7.21 -12.61 0.92
CA GLY A 38 -7.87 -13.03 -0.33
C GLY A 38 -7.55 -12.10 -1.52
N LYS A 39 -8.56 -11.68 -2.30
CA LYS A 39 -8.36 -10.86 -3.51
C LYS A 39 -8.14 -9.37 -3.17
N PRO A 40 -7.12 -8.70 -3.75
CA PRO A 40 -6.80 -7.30 -3.43
C PRO A 40 -7.94 -6.30 -3.64
N ALA A 41 -8.75 -6.50 -4.68
CA ALA A 41 -9.80 -5.56 -5.09
C ALA A 41 -10.95 -5.41 -4.07
N ASN A 42 -11.11 -6.38 -3.16
CA ASN A 42 -12.28 -6.44 -2.28
C ASN A 42 -11.96 -6.22 -0.81
N ASN A 43 -10.68 -6.32 -0.39
CA ASN A 43 -10.34 -6.32 1.03
C ASN A 43 -8.85 -6.03 1.31
N SER A 44 -8.40 -4.81 1.00
CA SER A 44 -7.07 -4.36 1.42
C SER A 44 -7.07 -3.95 2.89
N GLU A 45 -6.25 -4.64 3.68
CA GLU A 45 -5.93 -4.28 5.06
C GLU A 45 -5.15 -2.97 5.11
N THR A 46 -4.23 -2.79 4.17
CA THR A 46 -3.54 -1.53 3.90
C THR A 46 -3.30 -1.40 2.41
N ASP A 47 -3.42 -0.18 1.87
CA ASP A 47 -3.07 0.14 0.48
C ASP A 47 -2.43 1.53 0.45
N ASN A 48 -1.09 1.54 0.49
CA ASN A 48 -0.31 2.77 0.63
C ASN A 48 0.52 3.02 -0.62
N ASP A 49 0.52 4.26 -1.09
CA ASP A 49 1.41 4.71 -2.14
C ASP A 49 2.58 5.45 -1.49
N ILE A 50 3.79 5.08 -1.89
CA ILE A 50 5.02 5.47 -1.22
C ILE A 50 5.98 6.04 -2.26
N ARG A 51 6.51 7.22 -1.98
CA ARG A 51 7.62 7.83 -2.72
C ARG A 51 8.89 7.61 -1.90
N ASP A 52 9.91 7.04 -2.53
CA ASP A 52 11.14 6.61 -1.84
C ASP A 52 12.09 7.73 -1.45
N LYS A 53 11.96 8.93 -2.02
CA LYS A 53 12.89 10.06 -1.83
C LYS A 53 13.36 10.27 -0.37
N PRO A 54 12.52 10.15 0.68
CA PRO A 54 12.97 10.30 2.08
C PRO A 54 13.86 9.17 2.60
N PHE A 55 13.91 8.02 1.93
CA PHE A 55 14.60 6.79 2.32
C PHE A 55 15.31 6.09 1.15
N ASN A 56 15.66 6.81 0.08
CA ASN A 56 16.29 6.27 -1.13
C ASN A 56 17.52 5.40 -0.80
N GLY A 57 17.51 4.13 -1.23
CA GLY A 57 18.56 3.16 -0.94
C GLY A 57 18.62 2.67 0.51
N LEU A 58 17.75 3.17 1.39
CA LEU A 58 17.61 2.76 2.78
C LEU A 58 16.44 1.80 2.93
N SER A 59 16.49 1.00 4.00
CA SER A 59 15.40 0.06 4.22
C SER A 59 14.15 0.74 4.75
N TYR A 60 13.03 0.49 4.09
CA TYR A 60 11.71 0.91 4.55
C TYR A 60 10.99 -0.24 5.26
N ALA A 61 10.26 0.07 6.33
CA ALA A 61 9.38 -0.87 7.00
C ALA A 61 8.03 -0.24 7.32
N GLN A 62 6.95 -0.94 6.93
CA GLN A 62 5.59 -0.62 7.35
C GLN A 62 5.12 -1.65 8.38
N VAL A 63 4.52 -1.15 9.46
CA VAL A 63 3.99 -1.96 10.55
C VAL A 63 2.49 -1.71 10.67
N THR A 64 1.69 -2.76 10.82
CA THR A 64 0.25 -2.65 11.10
C THR A 64 -0.01 -2.61 12.60
N THR A 65 -1.25 -2.34 12.99
CA THR A 65 -1.72 -2.63 14.35
C THR A 65 -1.97 -4.13 14.57
N TYR A 66 -2.15 -4.53 15.83
CA TYR A 66 -2.52 -5.90 16.23
C TYR A 66 -4.00 -6.17 15.89
N ARG A 67 -4.26 -6.72 14.70
CA ARG A 67 -5.63 -6.98 14.23
C ARG A 67 -5.85 -8.29 13.47
N PHE A 68 -4.79 -9.06 13.26
CA PHE A 68 -4.83 -10.32 12.53
C PHE A 68 -4.99 -11.50 13.49
N ARG A 69 -5.75 -12.53 13.12
CA ARG A 69 -6.02 -13.70 13.94
C ARG A 69 -5.24 -14.92 13.45
N ALA A 70 -5.03 -15.90 14.33
CA ALA A 70 -4.51 -17.20 13.91
C ALA A 70 -5.42 -17.83 12.84
N GLY A 71 -4.83 -18.49 11.85
CA GLY A 71 -5.52 -19.04 10.69
C GLY A 71 -5.75 -18.05 9.54
N ASP A 72 -5.56 -16.73 9.75
CA ASP A 72 -5.62 -15.77 8.65
C ASP A 72 -4.56 -16.12 7.57
N THR A 73 -4.94 -15.92 6.31
CA THR A 73 -3.98 -15.94 5.18
C THR A 73 -3.85 -14.53 4.64
N VAL A 74 -2.67 -13.95 4.81
CA VAL A 74 -2.38 -12.55 4.47
C VAL A 74 -1.34 -12.52 3.36
N THR A 75 -1.61 -11.73 2.33
CA THR A 75 -0.67 -11.49 1.23
C THR A 75 -0.17 -10.06 1.29
N ALA A 76 1.15 -9.90 1.31
CA ALA A 76 1.83 -8.64 1.07
C ALA A 76 2.19 -8.56 -0.43
N THR A 77 1.75 -7.51 -1.10
CA THR A 77 2.12 -7.22 -2.48
C THR A 77 2.82 -5.87 -2.54
N LEU A 78 4.06 -5.85 -3.02
CA LEU A 78 4.82 -4.64 -3.29
C LEU A 78 4.86 -4.44 -4.80
N TYR A 79 4.29 -3.34 -5.28
CA TYR A 79 4.40 -2.90 -6.65
C TYR A 79 5.47 -1.83 -6.77
N HIS A 80 6.33 -1.94 -7.78
CA HIS A 80 7.08 -0.80 -8.32
C HIS A 80 6.26 -0.22 -9.46
N VAL A 81 6.03 1.08 -9.42
CA VAL A 81 5.12 1.77 -10.33
C VAL A 81 5.79 3.02 -10.89
N ASP A 82 5.35 3.44 -12.08
CA ASP A 82 5.81 4.70 -12.65
C ASP A 82 5.18 5.91 -11.95
N SER A 83 5.80 7.08 -12.15
CA SER A 83 5.36 8.34 -11.54
C SER A 83 3.97 8.79 -12.01
N LEU A 84 3.60 8.53 -13.27
CA LEU A 84 2.30 8.94 -13.82
C LEU A 84 1.18 8.14 -13.16
N TYR A 85 1.37 6.84 -12.95
CA TYR A 85 0.43 6.02 -12.20
C TYR A 85 0.33 6.44 -10.74
N PHE A 86 1.46 6.71 -10.09
CA PHE A 86 1.50 7.21 -8.73
C PHE A 86 0.70 8.53 -8.60
N ASP A 87 0.95 9.50 -9.47
CA ASP A 87 0.30 10.81 -9.45
C ASP A 87 -1.20 10.71 -9.76
N PHE A 88 -1.61 9.84 -10.69
CA PHE A 88 -3.03 9.53 -10.90
C PHE A 88 -3.67 9.00 -9.61
N ARG A 89 -3.07 8.03 -8.93
CA ARG A 89 -3.65 7.48 -7.68
C ARG A 89 -3.70 8.52 -6.56
N GLN A 90 -2.65 9.33 -6.40
CA GLN A 90 -2.62 10.39 -5.40
C GLN A 90 -3.72 11.43 -5.67
N SER A 91 -3.83 11.90 -6.91
CA SER A 91 -4.86 12.87 -7.29
C SER A 91 -6.29 12.33 -7.14
N VAL A 92 -6.53 11.05 -7.48
CA VAL A 92 -7.82 10.38 -7.20
C VAL A 92 -8.13 10.37 -5.69
N ARG A 93 -7.18 10.00 -4.84
CA ARG A 93 -7.38 10.02 -3.38
C ARG A 93 -7.59 11.43 -2.84
N ASN A 94 -6.84 12.40 -3.33
CA ASN A 94 -6.98 13.81 -2.94
C ASN A 94 -8.35 14.36 -3.33
N ALA A 95 -8.79 14.12 -4.58
CA ALA A 95 -10.11 14.51 -5.04
C ALA A 95 -11.23 13.90 -4.19
N ARG A 96 -11.12 12.60 -3.86
CA ARG A 96 -12.06 11.93 -2.97
C ARG A 96 -12.08 12.53 -1.56
N ASN A 97 -10.92 12.83 -0.99
CA ASN A 97 -10.80 13.40 0.36
C ASN A 97 -11.27 14.86 0.41
N ALA A 98 -11.13 15.60 -0.68
CA ALA A 98 -11.60 16.98 -0.80
C ALA A 98 -13.10 17.07 -1.09
N ASN A 99 -13.72 16.02 -1.64
CA ASN A 99 -15.14 16.01 -1.97
C ASN A 99 -16.00 16.24 -0.72
N GLY A 100 -16.72 17.36 -0.69
CA GLY A 100 -17.57 17.76 0.43
C GLY A 100 -16.83 18.34 1.65
N ASN A 101 -15.51 18.50 1.59
CA ASN A 101 -14.72 19.09 2.67
C ASN A 101 -14.40 20.57 2.36
N PRO A 102 -14.99 21.56 3.08
CA PRO A 102 -14.83 22.98 2.77
C PRO A 102 -13.44 23.54 3.12
N PHE A 103 -12.60 22.78 3.83
CA PHE A 103 -11.23 23.17 4.20
C PHE A 103 -10.16 22.44 3.37
N ALA A 104 -10.56 21.44 2.59
CA ALA A 104 -9.64 20.75 1.72
C ALA A 104 -9.47 21.51 0.41
N GLN A 105 -8.25 21.55 -0.10
CA GLN A 105 -7.99 22.10 -1.42
C GLN A 105 -8.64 21.21 -2.49
N PRO A 106 -9.44 21.77 -3.43
CA PRO A 106 -9.93 21.03 -4.58
C PRO A 106 -8.77 20.43 -5.36
N SER A 107 -8.88 19.16 -5.73
CA SER A 107 -7.84 18.44 -6.45
C SER A 107 -8.41 17.86 -7.73
N GLY A 108 -7.86 18.27 -8.87
CA GLY A 108 -8.16 17.65 -10.16
C GLY A 108 -7.46 16.30 -10.30
N ILE A 109 -8.12 15.33 -10.95
CA ILE A 109 -7.54 14.01 -11.21
C ILE A 109 -6.55 14.10 -12.38
N HIS A 110 -5.32 13.64 -12.18
CA HIS A 110 -4.26 13.65 -13.19
C HIS A 110 -4.44 12.49 -14.19
N SER A 111 -4.94 12.77 -15.39
CA SER A 111 -5.13 11.75 -16.45
C SER A 111 -4.05 11.85 -17.53
N THR A 112 -3.61 10.71 -18.06
CA THR A 112 -2.78 10.65 -19.29
C THR A 112 -3.55 10.11 -20.49
N VAL A 113 -4.77 9.59 -20.28
CA VAL A 113 -5.66 9.13 -21.35
C VAL A 113 -6.38 10.32 -21.97
N GLN A 114 -6.30 10.47 -23.30
CA GLN A 114 -7.03 11.49 -24.06
C GLN A 114 -8.47 11.03 -24.33
N GLY A 115 -9.43 11.95 -24.22
CA GLY A 115 -10.85 11.64 -24.43
C GLY A 115 -11.50 10.83 -23.29
N GLY A 116 -10.81 10.66 -22.15
CA GLY A 116 -11.29 9.92 -21.00
C GLY A 116 -10.51 10.20 -19.72
N LEU A 117 -10.80 9.43 -18.67
CA LEU A 117 -10.12 9.52 -17.38
C LEU A 117 -9.36 8.22 -17.10
N GLY A 118 -8.05 8.32 -16.94
CA GLY A 118 -7.22 7.18 -16.55
C GLY A 118 -5.74 7.37 -16.84
N VAL A 119 -5.00 6.29 -16.65
CA VAL A 119 -3.56 6.21 -16.91
C VAL A 119 -3.25 4.83 -17.48
N PHE A 120 -2.40 4.80 -18.51
CA PHE A 120 -1.84 3.54 -19.03
C PHE A 120 -0.49 3.30 -18.34
N THR A 121 -0.32 2.15 -17.71
CA THR A 121 0.85 1.81 -16.88
C THR A 121 1.12 0.31 -16.90
N VAL A 122 2.35 -0.08 -16.51
CA VAL A 122 2.73 -1.46 -16.24
C VAL A 122 2.84 -1.65 -14.73
N LEU A 123 2.21 -2.71 -14.22
CA LEU A 123 2.32 -3.09 -12.80
C LEU A 123 3.27 -4.27 -12.64
N VAL A 124 4.48 -4.00 -12.13
CA VAL A 124 5.44 -5.05 -11.72
C VAL A 124 5.30 -5.25 -10.22
N SER A 125 5.22 -6.51 -9.76
CA SER A 125 4.96 -6.80 -8.35
C SER A 125 5.75 -8.00 -7.81
N ASP A 126 6.24 -7.89 -6.58
CA ASP A 126 6.61 -9.04 -5.75
C ASP A 126 5.49 -9.33 -4.73
N LYS A 127 5.24 -10.63 -4.49
CA LYS A 127 4.18 -11.13 -3.62
C LYS A 127 4.74 -12.12 -2.60
N ARG A 128 4.34 -11.93 -1.35
CA ARG A 128 4.64 -12.86 -0.26
C ARG A 128 3.36 -13.16 0.51
N MET A 129 2.97 -14.44 0.51
CA MET A 129 1.84 -14.95 1.26
C MET A 129 2.30 -15.57 2.57
N VAL A 130 1.58 -15.30 3.64
CA VAL A 130 1.84 -15.84 4.97
C VAL A 130 0.54 -16.34 5.59
N ILE A 131 0.61 -17.55 6.15
CA ILE A 131 -0.46 -18.15 6.95
C ILE A 131 -0.07 -17.97 8.42
N LEU A 132 -0.94 -17.36 9.22
CA LEU A 132 -0.68 -17.16 10.65
C LEU A 132 -0.92 -18.46 11.40
N LYS A 133 0.15 -19.03 11.93
CA LYS A 133 0.14 -20.17 12.85
C LYS A 133 0.41 -19.68 14.27
#